data_AF-A0A652LD83-F1
#
_entry.id   AF-A0A652LD83-F1
#
_cell.length_a   1.000
_cell.length_b   1.000
_cell.length_c   1.000
_cell.angle_alpha   90.00
_cell.angle_beta   90.00
_cell.angle_gamma   90.00
#
_symmetry.space_group_name_H-M   'P 1'
#
loop_
_entity.id
_entity.type
_entity.pdbx_description
1 polymer ?
#
loop_
_entity_poly.entity_id
_entity_poly.type
_entity_poly.pdbx_seq_one_letter_code
_entity_poly.pdbx_strand_id
1 'polypeptide(L)'
;MSTRTPRSRLWRPALAAAAAIAVTAGVTAASPDTGKASSVPRLGLVAASASVTLDSWKEDPGVYLDLGTYLTASGAPLELRVTRKSYKDPVVATQIIREGKKTRTKALPADLVKNFAGLPDFVRITVRDAAGKSVVSRTEPFCPNNASGRVQPDAPATSKYPESCPTNPFTLGSVWGVENGWASNTYAGYYAEPVVLPAGKYTAEVAVTQRYRDLFGIADEPKTVKVTVRERSWEEESTASAPATRSATGHAAHAAGHAGHAAARPPAPASATTGAGTSYNVGHGPYPPAPAAVPWAAERVGFRSAQGDGPGRTDGSRQAPAAGPNAQRPTGRASVPDVPKPDLRSLPAYGITIGEGDAGAPDRDYLAFSANVWNAGPAQLVVDGFRKPGNELMDAYQYFYDASGKQVGYTPTGTMEWDPRPGHEHWHFTDFASYRLLKADRKETVRSGKEAFCLANTDAVDYTVKNANWHPDNTDLSTACGQENSISVREVLDVGSGDTYTQDLPGQSFDITGLPNGTYYIQVLANPENRLKETDLGNNSALRKVVLGGKPGARTVKVPKHDLVDAP
;
A
#
# COMPACT_ATOMS: atom_id res chain seq x y z
N MET A 1 -2.06 -84.07 6.24
CA MET A 1 -2.69 -82.79 5.84
C MET A 1 -1.86 -82.23 4.69
N SER A 2 -2.43 -82.31 3.50
CA SER A 2 -1.76 -82.12 2.21
C SER A 2 -2.63 -81.16 1.41
N THR A 3 -2.06 -80.14 0.80
CA THR A 3 -2.64 -79.56 -0.42
C THR A 3 -1.52 -78.99 -1.29
N ARG A 4 -1.17 -79.80 -2.30
CA ARG A 4 -0.56 -79.39 -3.55
C ARG A 4 -1.54 -78.50 -4.34
N THR A 5 -0.99 -77.61 -5.16
CA THR A 5 -1.49 -77.20 -6.50
C THR A 5 -1.99 -78.40 -7.33
N PRO A 6 -2.77 -78.28 -8.44
CA PRO A 6 -2.83 -77.15 -9.39
C PRO A 6 -4.23 -76.88 -10.01
N ARG A 7 -4.34 -75.86 -10.87
CA ARG A 7 -5.13 -75.97 -12.13
C ARG A 7 -4.78 -74.84 -13.11
N SER A 8 -4.20 -75.26 -14.24
CA SER A 8 -3.95 -74.50 -15.45
C SER A 8 -5.13 -74.58 -16.43
N ARG A 9 -5.36 -73.51 -17.22
CA ARG A 9 -5.95 -73.41 -18.59
C ARG A 9 -6.62 -72.02 -18.69
N LEU A 10 -6.52 -71.19 -19.75
CA LEU A 10 -6.16 -71.35 -21.16
C LEU A 10 -5.70 -70.01 -21.77
N TRP A 11 -4.90 -70.12 -22.83
CA TRP A 11 -4.48 -69.12 -23.81
C TRP A 11 -5.61 -68.29 -24.47
N ARG A 12 -5.35 -67.01 -24.78
CA ARG A 12 -4.99 -66.54 -26.14
C ARG A 12 -4.47 -65.08 -26.15
N PRO A 13 -3.65 -64.69 -27.14
CA PRO A 13 -2.77 -63.51 -27.08
C PRO A 13 -3.34 -62.30 -27.83
N ALA A 14 -2.98 -61.09 -27.39
CA ALA A 14 -3.05 -59.89 -28.21
C ALA A 14 -1.64 -59.34 -28.41
N LEU A 15 -1.19 -59.38 -29.66
CA LEU A 15 0.01 -58.76 -30.17
C LEU A 15 -0.06 -57.25 -29.98
N ALA A 16 0.98 -56.65 -29.40
CA ALA A 16 1.30 -55.25 -29.63
C ALA A 16 2.82 -55.12 -29.74
N ALA A 17 3.24 -54.62 -30.90
CA ALA A 17 4.62 -54.51 -31.34
C ALA A 17 5.45 -53.60 -30.41
N ALA A 18 6.57 -54.12 -29.93
CA ALA A 18 7.63 -53.30 -29.36
C ALA A 18 8.50 -52.78 -30.52
N ALA A 19 8.27 -51.53 -30.91
CA ALA A 19 9.24 -50.78 -31.70
C ALA A 19 10.36 -50.32 -30.75
N ALA A 20 11.51 -50.98 -30.82
CA ALA A 20 12.72 -50.54 -30.15
C ALA A 20 13.26 -49.29 -30.86
N ILE A 21 13.08 -48.11 -30.26
CA ILE A 21 13.81 -46.90 -30.65
C ILE A 21 15.14 -46.94 -29.90
N ALA A 22 16.21 -47.25 -30.63
CA ALA A 22 17.57 -47.05 -30.18
C ALA A 22 17.84 -45.53 -30.12
N VAL A 23 17.86 -44.96 -28.92
CA VAL A 23 18.34 -43.60 -28.70
C VAL A 23 19.86 -43.67 -28.57
N THR A 24 20.53 -43.23 -29.63
CA THR A 24 21.97 -42.94 -29.62
C THR A 24 22.25 -41.81 -28.65
N ALA A 25 23.08 -42.12 -27.64
CA ALA A 25 23.67 -41.16 -26.73
C ALA A 25 24.48 -40.11 -27.51
N GLY A 26 24.31 -38.83 -27.18
CA GLY A 26 25.09 -37.79 -27.83
C GLY A 26 24.72 -36.33 -27.58
N VAL A 27 24.06 -35.99 -26.48
CA VAL A 27 24.09 -34.63 -25.92
C VAL A 27 24.11 -34.80 -24.41
N THR A 28 25.25 -34.52 -23.77
CA THR A 28 25.29 -34.29 -22.33
C THR A 28 24.53 -32.98 -22.11
N ALA A 29 23.21 -33.08 -21.94
CA ALA A 29 22.48 -32.05 -21.24
C ALA A 29 23.16 -31.94 -19.88
N ALA A 30 23.79 -30.80 -19.61
CA ALA A 30 24.16 -30.43 -18.26
C ALA A 30 22.87 -30.59 -17.45
N SER A 31 22.81 -31.63 -16.62
CA SER A 31 21.79 -31.70 -15.59
C SER A 31 21.86 -30.37 -14.86
N PRO A 32 20.73 -29.68 -14.59
CA PRO A 32 20.79 -28.52 -13.74
C PRO A 32 21.43 -29.01 -12.46
N ASP A 33 22.62 -28.50 -12.21
CA ASP A 33 23.35 -28.75 -10.99
C ASP A 33 22.32 -28.54 -9.89
N THR A 34 22.03 -29.58 -9.10
CA THR A 34 21.23 -29.47 -7.89
C THR A 34 22.08 -28.73 -6.86
N GLY A 35 22.52 -27.53 -7.25
CA GLY A 35 23.26 -26.61 -6.43
C GLY A 35 22.42 -26.39 -5.19
N LYS A 36 23.05 -26.60 -4.03
CA LYS A 36 22.48 -26.25 -2.73
C LYS A 36 21.73 -24.93 -2.87
N ALA A 37 20.45 -24.93 -2.49
CA ALA A 37 19.64 -23.72 -2.45
C ALA A 37 20.44 -22.63 -1.72
N SER A 38 20.82 -21.59 -2.46
CA SER A 38 21.56 -20.45 -1.90
C SER A 38 20.63 -19.73 -0.94
N SER A 39 21.09 -19.43 0.28
CA SER A 39 20.31 -18.63 1.22
C SER A 39 20.39 -17.12 0.95
N VAL A 40 21.34 -16.71 0.10
CA VAL A 40 21.54 -15.32 -0.32
C VAL A 40 20.99 -15.15 -1.74
N PRO A 41 20.18 -14.10 -2.00
CA PRO A 41 19.63 -13.85 -3.32
C PRO A 41 20.74 -13.52 -4.32
N ARG A 42 20.66 -14.09 -5.51
CA ARG A 42 21.38 -13.60 -6.69
C ARG A 42 20.51 -12.54 -7.35
N LEU A 43 20.95 -11.29 -7.25
CA LEU A 43 20.26 -10.13 -7.80
C LEU A 43 20.83 -9.76 -9.17
N GLY A 44 19.96 -9.40 -10.12
CA GLY A 44 20.37 -9.02 -11.47
C GLY A 44 19.44 -7.99 -12.09
N LEU A 45 20.01 -7.05 -12.85
CA LEU A 45 19.26 -6.08 -13.63
C LEU A 45 18.89 -6.67 -14.99
N VAL A 46 17.63 -6.55 -15.40
CA VAL A 46 17.16 -6.97 -16.72
C VAL A 46 16.35 -5.85 -17.39
N ALA A 47 16.31 -5.86 -18.72
CA ALA A 47 15.38 -5.05 -19.50
C ALA A 47 14.35 -5.99 -20.14
N ALA A 48 13.07 -5.77 -19.86
CA ALA A 48 11.99 -6.58 -20.42
C ALA A 48 11.78 -6.31 -21.92
N SER A 49 12.15 -5.11 -22.38
CA SER A 49 12.04 -4.69 -23.78
C SER A 49 13.32 -4.01 -24.24
N ALA A 50 13.68 -4.20 -25.52
CA ALA A 50 14.82 -3.51 -26.14
C ALA A 50 14.51 -2.04 -26.48
N SER A 51 13.23 -1.66 -26.47
CA SER A 51 12.77 -0.31 -26.75
C SER A 51 11.49 0.04 -26.01
N VAL A 52 11.34 1.30 -25.64
CA VAL A 52 10.10 1.86 -25.05
C VAL A 52 9.68 3.12 -25.81
N THR A 53 8.39 3.45 -25.70
CA THR A 53 7.84 4.72 -26.16
C THR A 53 7.28 5.47 -24.96
N LEU A 54 7.72 6.71 -24.77
CA LEU A 54 7.28 7.58 -23.70
C LEU A 54 6.50 8.75 -24.31
N ASP A 55 5.37 9.08 -23.71
CA ASP A 55 4.51 10.15 -24.17
C ASP A 55 4.71 11.38 -23.27
N SER A 56 4.95 12.53 -23.91
CA SER A 56 5.01 13.84 -23.28
C SER A 56 3.79 14.65 -23.72
N TRP A 57 3.11 15.30 -22.80
CA TRP A 57 1.89 16.04 -23.10
C TRP A 57 2.20 17.53 -23.27
N LYS A 58 1.66 18.18 -24.31
CA LYS A 58 1.90 19.61 -24.57
C LYS A 58 1.48 20.48 -23.37
N GLU A 59 0.43 20.07 -22.68
CA GLU A 59 -0.17 20.78 -21.57
C GLU A 59 0.52 20.46 -20.23
N ASP A 60 1.27 19.37 -20.16
CA ASP A 60 2.14 19.00 -19.02
C ASP A 60 3.46 18.38 -19.53
N PRO A 61 4.42 19.23 -19.98
CA PRO A 61 5.63 18.76 -20.64
C PRO A 61 6.56 17.97 -19.71
N GLY A 62 7.00 16.82 -20.19
CA GLY A 62 7.87 15.89 -19.47
C GLY A 62 7.60 14.44 -19.82
N VAL A 63 8.56 13.56 -19.54
CA VAL A 63 8.37 12.10 -19.58
C VAL A 63 8.88 11.47 -18.30
N TYR A 64 8.17 10.45 -17.82
CA TYR A 64 8.65 9.58 -16.77
C TYR A 64 9.51 8.47 -17.37
N LEU A 65 10.69 8.22 -16.81
CA LEU A 65 11.66 7.26 -17.33
C LEU A 65 11.32 5.83 -16.89
N ASP A 66 10.09 5.37 -17.20
CA ASP A 66 9.76 3.95 -17.13
C ASP A 66 10.37 3.22 -18.34
N LEU A 67 11.57 2.70 -18.13
CA LEU A 67 12.39 2.10 -19.19
C LEU A 67 12.16 0.59 -19.32
N GLY A 68 11.17 0.02 -18.63
CA GLY A 68 10.89 -1.41 -18.66
C GLY A 68 12.05 -2.25 -18.09
N THR A 69 12.78 -1.72 -17.11
CA THR A 69 13.90 -2.39 -16.44
C THR A 69 13.50 -2.90 -15.05
N TYR A 70 14.03 -4.06 -14.66
CA TYR A 70 13.63 -4.76 -13.44
C TYR A 70 14.84 -5.31 -12.70
N LEU A 71 14.77 -5.32 -11.36
CA LEU A 71 15.70 -6.03 -10.50
C LEU A 71 15.13 -7.40 -10.16
N THR A 72 15.77 -8.45 -10.66
CA THR A 72 15.43 -9.86 -10.41
C THR A 72 16.03 -10.37 -9.11
N ALA A 73 15.37 -11.32 -8.46
CA ALA A 73 15.93 -12.11 -7.36
C ALA A 73 15.83 -13.61 -7.67
N SER A 74 16.92 -14.35 -7.53
CA SER A 74 16.95 -15.80 -7.78
C SER A 74 17.77 -16.57 -6.74
N GLY A 75 17.43 -17.84 -6.53
CA GLY A 75 18.04 -18.71 -5.52
C GLY A 75 17.49 -18.48 -4.10
N ALA A 76 17.21 -17.23 -3.74
CA ALA A 76 16.54 -16.81 -2.50
C ALA A 76 15.85 -15.44 -2.74
N PRO A 77 14.89 -15.05 -1.89
CA PRO A 77 14.32 -13.71 -1.94
C PRO A 77 15.28 -12.65 -1.39
N LEU A 78 15.12 -11.41 -1.85
CA LEU A 78 15.62 -10.24 -1.12
C LEU A 78 14.61 -9.90 -0.03
N GLU A 79 15.04 -9.83 1.23
CA GLU A 79 14.19 -9.38 2.34
C GLU A 79 14.96 -8.36 3.19
N LEU A 80 14.37 -7.18 3.35
CA LEU A 80 14.88 -6.10 4.18
C LEU A 80 13.81 -5.72 5.22
N ARG A 81 14.22 -5.60 6.48
CA ARG A 81 13.42 -4.93 7.52
C ARG A 81 13.97 -3.54 7.70
N VAL A 82 13.10 -2.56 7.48
CA VAL A 82 13.41 -1.14 7.63
C VAL A 82 12.61 -0.63 8.80
N THR A 83 13.26 -0.06 9.81
CA THR A 83 12.60 0.35 11.04
C THR A 83 13.20 1.63 11.61
N ARG A 84 12.43 2.30 12.46
CA ARG A 84 12.94 3.25 13.46
C ARG A 84 12.28 2.95 14.80
N LYS A 85 13.01 3.16 15.90
CA LYS A 85 12.50 2.89 17.26
C LYS A 85 11.52 3.96 17.74
N SER A 86 11.77 5.20 17.34
CA SER A 86 10.94 6.37 17.62
C SER A 86 11.23 7.45 16.58
N TYR A 87 10.50 8.57 16.62
CA TYR A 87 10.76 9.72 15.76
C TYR A 87 12.08 10.46 16.07
N LYS A 88 12.74 10.13 17.19
CA LYS A 88 14.07 10.62 17.56
C LYS A 88 15.21 9.76 17.03
N ASP A 89 14.89 8.58 16.53
CA ASP A 89 15.87 7.62 16.04
C ASP A 89 15.90 7.63 14.51
N PRO A 90 17.08 7.47 13.88
CA PRO A 90 17.18 7.35 12.44
C PRO A 90 16.51 6.05 11.95
N VAL A 91 16.10 6.06 10.68
CA VAL A 91 15.65 4.86 9.99
C VAL A 91 16.86 3.98 9.69
N VAL A 92 16.76 2.69 9.97
CA VAL A 92 17.81 1.69 9.73
C VAL A 92 17.26 0.53 8.91
N ALA A 93 18.12 -0.09 8.11
CA ALA A 93 17.78 -1.26 7.31
C ALA A 93 18.60 -2.48 7.73
N THR A 94 17.94 -3.63 7.83
CA THR A 94 18.56 -4.93 8.12
C THR A 94 18.13 -5.94 7.07
N GLN A 95 19.09 -6.60 6.44
CA GLN A 95 18.80 -7.71 5.54
C GLN A 95 18.49 -8.97 6.33
N ILE A 96 17.41 -9.66 5.96
CA ILE A 96 16.99 -10.93 6.52
C ILE A 96 17.37 -12.04 5.55
N ILE A 97 18.10 -13.04 6.05
CA ILE A 97 18.62 -14.17 5.27
C ILE A 97 18.04 -15.44 5.88
N ARG A 98 17.21 -16.15 5.10
CA ARG A 98 16.50 -17.35 5.56
C ARG A 98 17.25 -18.60 5.09
N GLU A 99 17.71 -19.40 6.04
CA GLU A 99 18.47 -20.64 5.86
C GLU A 99 17.63 -21.83 6.36
N GLY A 100 16.63 -22.21 5.56
CA GLY A 100 15.61 -23.18 5.97
C GLY A 100 14.83 -22.67 7.19
N LYS A 101 14.99 -23.33 8.35
CA LYS A 101 14.37 -22.91 9.62
C LYS A 101 15.17 -21.86 10.38
N LYS A 102 16.42 -21.59 10.00
CA LYS A 102 17.26 -20.58 10.64
C LYS A 102 17.09 -19.24 9.95
N THR A 103 17.15 -18.16 10.71
CA THR A 103 17.18 -16.80 10.18
C THR A 103 18.45 -16.13 10.66
N ARG A 104 19.21 -15.57 9.72
CA ARG A 104 20.35 -14.71 10.00
C ARG A 104 20.01 -13.29 9.58
N THR A 105 20.52 -12.31 10.31
CA THR A 105 20.38 -10.90 9.98
C THR A 105 21.72 -10.29 9.63
N LYS A 106 21.73 -9.34 8.70
CA LYS A 106 22.88 -8.51 8.35
C LYS A 106 22.45 -7.06 8.45
N ALA A 107 22.98 -6.33 9.43
CA ALA A 107 22.80 -4.89 9.51
C ALA A 107 23.39 -4.24 8.25
N LEU A 108 22.65 -3.33 7.64
CA LEU A 108 23.13 -2.53 6.52
C LEU A 108 23.73 -1.22 7.05
N PRO A 109 24.51 -0.48 6.24
CA PRO A 109 25.07 0.80 6.66
C PRO A 109 24.00 1.73 7.25
N ALA A 110 24.32 2.41 8.36
CA ALA A 110 23.36 3.23 9.09
C ALA A 110 22.84 4.44 8.28
N ASP A 111 23.59 4.86 7.27
CA ASP A 111 23.27 5.95 6.34
C ASP A 111 22.67 5.44 5.02
N LEU A 112 22.27 4.16 4.95
CA LEU A 112 21.73 3.56 3.72
C LEU A 112 20.37 4.15 3.36
N VAL A 113 19.49 4.29 4.34
CA VAL A 113 18.11 4.75 4.16
C VAL A 113 17.87 5.97 5.02
N LYS A 114 17.07 6.90 4.52
CA LYS A 114 16.67 8.12 5.26
C LYS A 114 15.20 8.10 5.66
N ASN A 115 14.39 7.34 4.92
CA ASN A 115 12.94 7.24 5.05
C ASN A 115 12.49 5.85 4.58
N PHE A 116 11.19 5.66 4.40
CA PHE A 116 10.60 4.40 4.01
C PHE A 116 10.30 4.27 2.49
N ALA A 117 10.75 5.23 1.67
CA ALA A 117 10.45 5.32 0.25
C ALA A 117 11.41 4.51 -0.66
N GLY A 118 12.00 3.44 -0.12
CA GLY A 118 12.95 2.58 -0.84
C GLY A 118 14.42 2.94 -0.64
N LEU A 119 15.27 2.30 -1.46
CA LEU A 119 16.73 2.46 -1.45
C LEU A 119 17.13 3.68 -2.28
N PRO A 120 17.68 4.75 -1.69
CA PRO A 120 18.02 5.98 -2.42
C PRO A 120 19.19 5.77 -3.38
N ASP A 121 19.21 6.49 -4.50
CA ASP A 121 20.32 6.47 -5.47
C ASP A 121 20.69 5.06 -5.99
N PHE A 122 19.69 4.20 -6.15
CA PHE A 122 19.93 2.80 -6.51
C PHE A 122 20.19 2.62 -8.00
N VAL A 123 19.35 3.25 -8.83
CA VAL A 123 19.42 3.15 -10.28
C VAL A 123 20.06 4.42 -10.83
N ARG A 124 21.07 4.29 -11.68
CA ARG A 124 21.61 5.38 -12.49
C ARG A 124 21.04 5.29 -13.89
N ILE A 125 20.48 6.39 -14.37
CA ILE A 125 19.91 6.49 -15.71
C ILE A 125 20.67 7.57 -16.47
N THR A 126 21.20 7.21 -17.64
CA THR A 126 21.83 8.16 -18.58
C THR A 126 21.11 8.08 -19.91
N VAL A 127 20.49 9.18 -20.34
CA VAL A 127 19.83 9.28 -21.65
C VAL A 127 20.75 10.05 -22.60
N ARG A 128 20.96 9.48 -23.78
CA ARG A 128 21.76 10.06 -24.87
C ARG A 128 20.88 10.33 -26.08
N ASP A 129 21.10 11.47 -26.73
CA ASP A 129 20.46 11.78 -28.01
C ASP A 129 21.04 10.94 -29.16
N ALA A 130 20.51 11.15 -30.38
CA ALA A 130 20.98 10.46 -31.58
C ALA A 130 22.46 10.75 -31.94
N ALA A 131 23.02 11.86 -31.44
CA ALA A 131 24.44 12.20 -31.61
C ALA A 131 25.34 11.58 -30.52
N GLY A 132 24.76 10.84 -29.56
CA GLY A 132 25.47 10.21 -28.44
C GLY A 132 25.74 11.16 -27.26
N LYS A 133 25.29 12.41 -27.34
CA LYS A 133 25.44 13.39 -26.25
C LYS A 133 24.48 13.03 -25.12
N SER A 134 25.00 12.98 -23.89
CA SER A 134 24.16 12.82 -22.71
C SER A 134 23.29 14.06 -22.51
N VAL A 135 21.98 13.87 -22.56
CA VAL A 135 20.96 14.91 -22.34
C VAL A 135 20.31 14.78 -20.96
N VAL A 136 20.40 13.60 -20.34
CA VAL A 136 19.97 13.34 -18.96
C VAL A 136 21.00 12.45 -18.29
N SER A 137 21.33 12.74 -17.03
CA SER A 137 22.03 11.83 -16.15
C SER A 137 21.52 12.05 -14.73
N ARG A 138 20.89 11.04 -14.13
CA ARG A 138 20.36 11.12 -12.77
C ARG A 138 20.37 9.76 -12.08
N THR A 139 20.13 9.79 -10.78
CA THR A 139 19.82 8.61 -10.00
C THR A 139 18.36 8.59 -9.58
N GLU A 140 17.80 7.40 -9.41
CA GLU A 140 16.45 7.18 -8.90
C GLU A 140 16.47 6.19 -7.72
N PRO A 141 15.57 6.37 -6.74
CA PRO A 141 15.39 5.40 -5.68
C PRO A 141 14.78 4.11 -6.23
N PHE A 142 15.08 2.99 -5.59
CA PHE A 142 14.49 1.69 -5.90
C PHE A 142 13.66 1.19 -4.72
N CYS A 143 12.36 1.02 -4.94
CA CYS A 143 11.50 0.35 -3.98
C CYS A 143 11.46 -1.16 -4.30
N PRO A 144 11.98 -2.04 -3.42
CA PRO A 144 11.94 -3.49 -3.70
C PRO A 144 10.53 -4.07 -3.79
N ASN A 145 9.55 -3.42 -3.17
CA ASN A 145 8.15 -3.83 -3.22
C ASN A 145 7.42 -3.35 -4.48
N ASN A 146 8.06 -2.53 -5.33
CA ASN A 146 7.40 -1.97 -6.51
C ASN A 146 6.98 -3.07 -7.48
N ALA A 147 5.77 -2.93 -8.05
CA ALA A 147 5.16 -3.71 -9.13
C ALA A 147 6.02 -4.92 -9.56
N SER A 148 5.93 -6.00 -8.78
CA SER A 148 6.79 -7.16 -8.94
C SER A 148 6.10 -8.23 -9.78
N GLY A 149 6.81 -8.73 -10.78
CA GLY A 149 6.32 -9.77 -11.69
C GLY A 149 7.11 -11.07 -11.52
N ARG A 150 6.43 -12.20 -11.71
CA ARG A 150 7.08 -13.50 -11.78
C ARG A 150 7.93 -13.62 -13.05
N VAL A 151 9.22 -13.91 -12.90
CA VAL A 151 10.15 -14.09 -14.04
C VAL A 151 10.60 -15.54 -14.25
N GLN A 152 10.36 -16.41 -13.26
CA GLN A 152 10.62 -17.85 -13.36
C GLN A 152 9.30 -18.64 -13.35
N PRO A 153 9.10 -19.62 -14.25
CA PRO A 153 7.85 -20.38 -14.30
C PRO A 153 7.52 -21.15 -13.01
N ASP A 154 8.54 -21.60 -12.28
CA ASP A 154 8.47 -22.40 -11.05
C ASP A 154 8.44 -21.55 -9.77
N ALA A 155 8.55 -20.23 -9.89
CA ALA A 155 8.43 -19.33 -8.75
C ALA A 155 6.99 -19.32 -8.17
N PRO A 156 6.81 -18.92 -6.90
CA PRO A 156 5.48 -18.79 -6.30
C PRO A 156 4.54 -17.93 -7.16
N ALA A 157 3.26 -18.29 -7.17
CA ALA A 157 2.24 -17.57 -7.93
C ALA A 157 1.99 -16.15 -7.40
N THR A 158 2.27 -15.90 -6.13
CA THR A 158 2.17 -14.59 -5.46
C THR A 158 3.46 -14.27 -4.69
N SER A 159 3.76 -12.98 -4.54
CA SER A 159 4.81 -12.50 -3.66
C SER A 159 4.28 -12.43 -2.24
N LYS A 160 5.09 -12.84 -1.26
CA LYS A 160 4.73 -12.66 0.15
C LYS A 160 5.01 -11.24 0.67
N TYR A 161 5.76 -10.41 -0.06
CA TYR A 161 6.10 -9.05 0.35
C TYR A 161 5.01 -8.05 -0.06
N PRO A 162 4.87 -6.92 0.64
CA PRO A 162 3.92 -5.87 0.26
C PRO A 162 4.13 -5.37 -1.17
N GLU A 163 3.11 -4.75 -1.75
CA GLU A 163 3.10 -4.26 -3.15
C GLU A 163 3.68 -2.84 -3.34
N SER A 164 4.03 -2.16 -2.26
CA SER A 164 4.64 -0.83 -2.31
C SER A 164 5.55 -0.53 -1.11
N CYS A 165 6.35 0.52 -1.24
CA CYS A 165 7.12 1.09 -0.14
C CYS A 165 6.35 2.28 0.47
N PRO A 166 6.24 2.38 1.80
CA PRO A 166 5.41 3.40 2.44
C PRO A 166 5.88 4.83 2.13
N THR A 167 4.93 5.70 1.80
CA THR A 167 5.12 7.15 1.60
C THR A 167 4.91 7.96 2.88
N ASN A 168 4.20 7.39 3.87
CA ASN A 168 3.81 8.09 5.07
C ASN A 168 5.05 8.54 5.88
N PRO A 169 5.21 9.85 6.18
CA PRO A 169 6.39 10.35 6.89
C PRO A 169 6.49 9.80 8.33
N PHE A 170 5.38 9.31 8.88
CA PHE A 170 5.26 8.78 10.23
C PHE A 170 5.31 7.24 10.33
N THR A 171 5.55 6.50 9.23
CA THR A 171 5.84 5.04 9.24
C THR A 171 6.93 4.67 10.25
N LEU A 172 6.75 3.61 11.03
CA LEU A 172 7.69 3.12 12.04
C LEU A 172 8.46 1.88 11.56
N GLY A 173 7.84 1.05 10.73
CA GLY A 173 8.44 -0.19 10.23
C GLY A 173 7.86 -0.65 8.91
N SER A 174 8.73 -1.18 8.05
CA SER A 174 8.36 -1.72 6.75
C SER A 174 9.16 -2.97 6.45
N VAL A 175 8.54 -3.87 5.70
CA VAL A 175 9.20 -5.03 5.10
C VAL A 175 9.30 -4.80 3.61
N TRP A 176 10.52 -4.79 3.08
CA TRP A 176 10.77 -4.70 1.65
C TRP A 176 11.31 -6.02 1.13
N GLY A 177 10.89 -6.43 -0.06
CA GLY A 177 11.48 -7.61 -0.66
C GLY A 177 11.08 -7.88 -2.10
N VAL A 178 11.92 -8.68 -2.75
CA VAL A 178 11.68 -9.26 -4.07
C VAL A 178 11.65 -10.77 -3.87
N GLU A 179 10.51 -11.40 -4.18
CA GLU A 179 10.33 -12.84 -3.99
C GLU A 179 11.29 -13.65 -4.88
N ASN A 180 11.66 -14.86 -4.44
CA ASN A 180 12.53 -15.72 -5.23
C ASN A 180 11.88 -16.06 -6.58
N GLY A 181 12.60 -15.81 -7.67
CA GLY A 181 12.14 -15.98 -9.04
C GLY A 181 11.17 -14.89 -9.52
N TRP A 182 11.11 -13.77 -8.79
CA TRP A 182 10.39 -12.54 -9.16
C TRP A 182 11.37 -11.42 -9.53
N ALA A 183 10.81 -10.35 -10.10
CA ALA A 183 11.53 -9.13 -10.38
C ALA A 183 10.68 -7.91 -10.05
N SER A 184 11.29 -6.87 -9.49
CA SER A 184 10.63 -5.60 -9.14
C SER A 184 11.03 -4.51 -10.14
N ASN A 185 10.05 -3.70 -10.57
CA ASN A 185 10.31 -2.62 -11.52
C ASN A 185 11.27 -1.57 -10.90
N THR A 186 12.28 -1.18 -11.66
CA THR A 186 13.30 -0.19 -11.26
C THR A 186 12.86 1.26 -11.43
N TYR A 187 11.74 1.52 -12.10
CA TYR A 187 11.12 2.83 -12.21
C TYR A 187 10.62 3.30 -10.83
N ALA A 188 10.98 4.53 -10.44
CA ALA A 188 10.60 5.08 -9.13
C ALA A 188 9.11 5.41 -8.97
N GLY A 189 8.29 5.27 -10.02
CA GLY A 189 6.83 5.37 -9.92
C GLY A 189 6.40 6.74 -9.39
N TYR A 190 5.60 6.72 -8.33
CA TYR A 190 5.14 7.92 -7.60
C TYR A 190 6.28 8.85 -7.15
N TYR A 191 7.49 8.32 -6.95
CA TYR A 191 8.66 9.08 -6.50
C TYR A 191 9.52 9.62 -7.65
N ALA A 192 9.14 9.37 -8.90
CA ALA A 192 9.89 9.84 -10.06
C ALA A 192 9.51 11.28 -10.39
N GLU A 193 10.51 12.10 -10.73
CA GLU A 193 10.27 13.40 -11.35
C GLU A 193 10.25 13.26 -12.87
N PRO A 194 9.36 13.95 -13.59
CA PRO A 194 9.39 13.95 -15.06
C PRO A 194 10.67 14.62 -15.57
N VAL A 195 11.15 14.19 -16.74
CA VAL A 195 12.26 14.84 -17.44
C VAL A 195 11.75 15.45 -18.72
N VAL A 196 12.06 16.74 -18.93
CA VAL A 196 11.73 17.41 -20.19
C VAL A 196 12.67 16.90 -21.27
N LEU A 197 12.14 16.06 -22.15
CA LEU A 197 12.80 15.56 -23.34
C LEU A 197 11.97 15.95 -24.57
N PRO A 198 12.55 16.63 -25.56
CA PRO A 198 11.88 16.88 -26.83
C PRO A 198 11.47 15.56 -27.51
N ALA A 199 10.40 15.59 -28.31
CA ALA A 199 10.04 14.47 -29.16
C ALA A 199 11.23 14.04 -30.02
N GLY A 200 11.52 12.74 -30.05
CA GLY A 200 12.74 12.25 -30.68
C GLY A 200 13.12 10.83 -30.29
N LYS A 201 14.29 10.39 -30.76
CA LYS A 201 14.87 9.09 -30.46
C LYS A 201 16.11 9.24 -29.60
N TYR A 202 16.18 8.43 -28.56
CA TYR A 202 17.24 8.44 -27.57
C TYR A 202 17.69 7.01 -27.26
N THR A 203 18.82 6.91 -26.58
CA THR A 203 19.31 5.66 -25.98
C THR A 203 19.48 5.89 -24.49
N ALA A 204 18.77 5.10 -23.67
CA ALA A 204 18.90 5.12 -22.23
C ALA A 204 19.79 3.95 -21.78
N GLU A 205 20.77 4.26 -20.94
CA GLU A 205 21.58 3.29 -20.21
C GLU A 205 21.13 3.29 -18.74
N VAL A 206 20.79 2.10 -18.25
CA VAL A 206 20.33 1.88 -16.87
C VAL A 206 21.32 0.97 -16.16
N ALA A 207 21.80 1.40 -14.99
CA ALA A 207 22.78 0.65 -14.21
C ALA A 207 22.48 0.72 -12.71
N VAL A 208 22.76 -0.35 -11.98
CA VAL A 208 22.76 -0.31 -10.51
C VAL A 208 24.02 0.44 -10.04
N THR A 209 23.89 1.38 -9.10
CA THR A 209 25.05 2.15 -8.62
C THR A 209 26.06 1.29 -7.85
N GLN A 210 27.33 1.70 -7.86
CA GLN A 210 28.44 0.94 -7.27
C GLN A 210 28.18 0.55 -5.82
N ARG A 211 27.61 1.46 -5.01
CA ARG A 211 27.26 1.22 -3.60
C ARG A 211 26.42 -0.04 -3.42
N TYR A 212 25.40 -0.24 -4.26
CA TYR A 212 24.50 -1.38 -4.15
C TYR A 212 25.04 -2.64 -4.82
N ARG A 213 25.85 -2.48 -5.87
CA ARG A 213 26.63 -3.59 -6.43
C ARG A 213 27.54 -4.23 -5.39
N ASP A 214 28.27 -3.41 -4.64
CA ASP A 214 29.15 -3.90 -3.57
C ASP A 214 28.36 -4.46 -2.39
N LEU A 215 27.26 -3.81 -2.01
CA LEU A 215 26.48 -4.21 -0.84
C LEU A 215 25.76 -5.56 -1.03
N PHE A 216 25.23 -5.80 -2.24
CA PHE A 216 24.40 -6.96 -2.56
C PHE A 216 25.04 -7.95 -3.55
N GLY A 217 26.26 -7.67 -4.05
CA GLY A 217 26.94 -8.53 -5.02
C GLY A 217 26.29 -8.53 -6.40
N ILE A 218 25.77 -7.39 -6.85
CA ILE A 218 25.15 -7.25 -8.18
C ILE A 218 26.25 -7.01 -9.22
N ALA A 219 26.24 -7.76 -10.32
CA ALA A 219 27.19 -7.59 -11.42
C ALA A 219 27.06 -6.21 -12.08
N ASP A 220 28.18 -5.64 -12.55
CA ASP A 220 28.19 -4.38 -13.31
C ASP A 220 27.79 -4.62 -14.77
N GLU A 221 26.51 -4.91 -14.98
CA GLU A 221 25.94 -5.17 -16.29
C GLU A 221 24.84 -4.14 -16.62
N PRO A 222 25.19 -2.93 -17.07
CA PRO A 222 24.22 -1.94 -17.48
C PRO A 222 23.34 -2.46 -18.63
N LYS A 223 22.08 -2.05 -18.67
CA LYS A 223 21.14 -2.38 -19.74
C LYS A 223 20.86 -1.15 -20.59
N THR A 224 20.84 -1.36 -21.90
CA THR A 224 20.58 -0.29 -22.88
C THR A 224 19.19 -0.48 -23.46
N VAL A 225 18.39 0.59 -23.46
CA VAL A 225 17.02 0.62 -23.98
C VAL A 225 16.91 1.76 -25.00
N LYS A 226 16.36 1.48 -26.18
CA LYS A 226 16.03 2.54 -27.15
C LYS A 226 14.76 3.26 -26.71
N VAL A 227 14.78 4.58 -26.65
CA VAL A 227 13.64 5.37 -26.19
C VAL A 227 13.12 6.22 -27.33
N THR A 228 11.82 6.16 -27.58
CA THR A 228 11.14 7.10 -28.46
C THR A 228 10.26 8.00 -27.61
N VAL A 229 10.51 9.32 -27.64
CA VAL A 229 9.62 10.30 -27.00
C VAL A 229 8.66 10.83 -28.05
N ARG A 230 7.36 10.75 -27.77
CA ARG A 230 6.30 11.34 -28.59
C ARG A 230 5.68 12.52 -27.84
N GLU A 231 5.31 13.54 -28.57
CA GLU A 231 4.49 14.63 -28.06
C GLU A 231 3.01 14.32 -28.33
N ARG A 232 2.14 14.51 -27.35
CA ARG A 232 0.67 14.32 -27.44
C ARG A 232 -0.04 15.55 -26.87
N SER A 233 -1.32 15.69 -27.22
CA SER A 233 -2.18 16.76 -26.69
C SER A 233 -3.56 16.21 -26.38
N TRP A 234 -4.11 16.58 -25.24
CA TRP A 234 -5.45 16.16 -24.84
C TRP A 234 -6.52 16.75 -25.78
N GLU A 235 -6.27 17.96 -26.30
CA GLU A 235 -7.18 18.64 -27.23
C GLU A 235 -7.24 17.93 -28.59
N GLU A 236 -6.09 17.54 -29.13
CA GLU A 236 -5.99 16.85 -30.42
C GLU A 236 -6.65 15.46 -30.38
N GLU A 237 -6.56 14.73 -29.27
CA GLU A 237 -7.21 13.42 -29.11
C GLU A 237 -8.72 13.50 -28.90
N SER A 238 -9.19 14.56 -28.23
CA SER A 238 -10.63 14.80 -28.07
C SER A 238 -11.30 15.09 -29.42
N THR A 239 -10.61 15.77 -30.34
CA THR A 239 -11.12 16.07 -31.69
C THR A 239 -11.12 14.87 -32.63
N ALA A 240 -10.19 13.92 -32.45
CA ALA A 240 -10.14 12.68 -33.24
C ALA A 240 -11.24 11.66 -32.87
N SER A 241 -11.88 11.85 -31.71
CA SER A 241 -12.91 10.94 -31.18
C SER A 241 -14.35 11.35 -31.54
N ALA A 242 -14.55 12.48 -32.22
CA ALA A 242 -15.86 12.87 -32.73
C ALA A 242 -16.16 12.14 -34.05
N PRO A 243 -17.26 11.35 -34.15
CA PRO A 243 -17.62 10.74 -35.43
C PRO A 243 -17.98 11.84 -36.42
N ALA A 244 -17.35 11.84 -37.59
CA ALA A 244 -17.81 12.63 -38.73
C ALA A 244 -19.25 12.20 -39.08
N THR A 245 -20.24 13.00 -38.66
CA THR A 245 -21.63 12.83 -39.03
C THR A 245 -21.77 13.07 -40.53
N ARG A 246 -21.88 11.98 -41.29
CA ARG A 246 -22.37 12.02 -42.66
C ARG A 246 -23.84 12.45 -42.63
N SER A 247 -24.13 13.47 -43.42
CA SER A 247 -25.46 14.01 -43.69
C SER A 247 -26.48 12.92 -43.97
N ALA A 248 -27.57 12.91 -43.20
CA ALA A 248 -28.86 12.40 -43.64
C ALA A 248 -29.95 13.32 -43.08
N THR A 249 -30.72 13.87 -44.01
CA THR A 249 -31.86 14.78 -43.84
C THR A 249 -33.03 14.16 -43.06
N GLY A 250 -33.68 14.98 -42.23
CA GLY A 250 -35.14 14.91 -42.00
C GLY A 250 -35.60 14.47 -40.61
N HIS A 251 -35.86 15.43 -39.71
CA HIS A 251 -37.19 15.78 -39.15
C HIS A 251 -37.07 16.62 -37.87
N ALA A 252 -38.04 17.50 -37.68
CA ALA A 252 -37.99 18.72 -36.88
C ALA A 252 -38.47 18.58 -35.42
N ALA A 253 -38.08 19.59 -34.62
CA ALA A 253 -38.64 20.06 -33.34
C ALA A 253 -38.44 19.11 -32.13
N HIS A 254 -37.86 19.54 -31.00
CA HIS A 254 -38.25 20.70 -30.18
C HIS A 254 -37.06 21.35 -29.43
N ALA A 255 -37.12 22.68 -29.27
CA ALA A 255 -36.23 23.47 -28.42
C ALA A 255 -36.77 23.57 -26.99
N ALA A 256 -35.89 23.43 -26.00
CA ALA A 256 -35.97 24.08 -24.69
C ALA A 256 -34.55 24.21 -24.15
N GLY A 257 -34.13 25.46 -23.89
CA GLY A 257 -32.75 25.80 -23.58
C GLY A 257 -32.37 25.62 -22.12
N HIS A 258 -31.10 25.35 -21.89
CA HIS A 258 -30.37 25.82 -20.72
C HIS A 258 -29.00 26.29 -21.18
N ALA A 259 -28.79 27.61 -21.08
CA ALA A 259 -27.51 28.26 -21.29
C ALA A 259 -26.73 28.22 -19.96
N GLY A 260 -25.41 27.97 -20.07
CA GLY A 260 -24.44 28.44 -19.08
C GLY A 260 -23.93 27.43 -18.05
N HIS A 261 -23.20 26.40 -18.50
CA HIS A 261 -22.15 25.80 -17.69
C HIS A 261 -20.83 25.99 -18.43
N ALA A 262 -19.91 26.75 -17.84
CA ALA A 262 -18.51 26.69 -18.20
C ALA A 262 -18.08 25.24 -18.04
N ALA A 263 -17.66 24.61 -19.14
CA ALA A 263 -17.19 23.24 -19.14
C ALA A 263 -15.99 23.13 -18.18
N ALA A 264 -16.19 22.43 -17.06
CA ALA A 264 -15.07 21.94 -16.28
C ALA A 264 -14.18 21.10 -17.20
N ARG A 265 -12.88 21.39 -17.19
CA ARG A 265 -11.88 20.59 -17.93
C ARG A 265 -12.06 19.12 -17.56
N PRO A 266 -12.16 18.19 -18.52
CA PRO A 266 -12.11 16.78 -18.21
C PRO A 266 -10.76 16.49 -17.52
N PRO A 267 -10.74 15.60 -16.49
CA PRO A 267 -9.49 15.18 -15.87
C PRO A 267 -8.56 14.57 -16.93
N ALA A 268 -7.25 14.81 -16.77
CA ALA A 268 -6.24 14.27 -17.67
C ALA A 268 -6.38 12.73 -17.75
N PRO A 269 -6.48 12.13 -18.95
CA PRO A 269 -6.46 10.68 -19.08
C PRO A 269 -5.14 10.12 -18.55
N ALA A 270 -5.21 9.03 -17.80
CA ALA A 270 -4.04 8.33 -17.29
C ALA A 270 -3.07 8.00 -18.43
N SER A 271 -1.78 8.26 -18.24
CA SER A 271 -0.75 8.04 -19.26
C SER A 271 -0.78 6.59 -19.74
N ALA A 272 -0.94 6.39 -21.05
CA ALA A 272 -0.72 5.10 -21.69
C ALA A 272 0.78 4.84 -21.77
N THR A 273 1.40 4.46 -20.66
CA THR A 273 2.75 3.89 -20.69
C THR A 273 2.68 2.48 -21.30
N THR A 274 3.83 1.86 -21.58
CA THR A 274 3.96 0.54 -22.20
C THR A 274 3.45 -0.64 -21.35
N GLY A 275 2.47 -0.43 -20.48
CA GLY A 275 1.85 -1.44 -19.61
C GLY A 275 1.82 -1.08 -18.12
N ALA A 276 2.24 0.12 -17.72
CA ALA A 276 2.22 0.60 -16.34
C ALA A 276 1.52 1.96 -16.26
N GLY A 277 0.24 2.00 -16.61
CA GLY A 277 -0.58 3.15 -16.23
C GLY A 277 -0.61 3.26 -14.70
N THR A 278 -0.98 4.43 -14.17
CA THR A 278 -1.33 4.59 -12.74
C THR A 278 -2.55 3.76 -12.31
N SER A 279 -3.14 3.00 -13.23
CA SER A 279 -4.12 1.96 -12.97
C SER A 279 -3.43 0.68 -12.49
N TYR A 280 -3.42 0.47 -11.18
CA TYR A 280 -3.99 -0.72 -10.52
C TYR A 280 -3.19 -1.21 -9.30
N ASN A 281 -3.62 -0.75 -8.12
CA ASN A 281 -3.62 -1.48 -6.85
C ASN A 281 -4.67 -2.63 -6.88
N VAL A 282 -4.70 -3.46 -7.93
CA VAL A 282 -5.68 -4.56 -8.01
C VAL A 282 -5.10 -5.79 -7.33
N GLY A 283 -5.17 -5.74 -6.00
CA GLY A 283 -5.12 -6.93 -5.17
C GLY A 283 -6.36 -7.78 -5.43
N HIS A 284 -6.31 -8.66 -6.42
CA HIS A 284 -7.17 -9.84 -6.50
C HIS A 284 -6.40 -11.02 -7.08
N GLY A 285 -5.98 -11.92 -6.19
CA GLY A 285 -5.64 -13.30 -6.52
C GLY A 285 -6.31 -14.22 -5.49
N PRO A 286 -7.09 -15.24 -5.90
CA PRO A 286 -7.74 -16.15 -4.97
C PRO A 286 -6.71 -17.15 -4.40
N TYR A 287 -6.89 -17.59 -3.15
CA TYR A 287 -6.30 -18.78 -2.48
C TYR A 287 -5.21 -18.56 -1.38
N PRO A 288 -5.10 -19.49 -0.39
CA PRO A 288 -4.88 -19.22 1.04
C PRO A 288 -3.41 -19.10 1.50
N PRO A 289 -3.17 -18.54 2.71
CA PRO A 289 -1.84 -18.27 3.25
C PRO A 289 -0.99 -19.52 3.54
N ALA A 290 0.32 -19.40 3.32
CA ALA A 290 1.33 -20.41 3.64
C ALA A 290 1.57 -20.52 5.17
N PRO A 291 1.85 -21.73 5.70
CA PRO A 291 2.00 -21.93 7.15
C PRO A 291 3.27 -21.27 7.72
N ALA A 292 3.14 -20.71 8.93
CA ALA A 292 4.22 -20.06 9.65
C ALA A 292 5.35 -21.04 10.05
N ALA A 293 6.61 -20.61 9.87
CA ALA A 293 7.79 -21.35 10.29
C ALA A 293 8.06 -21.22 11.80
N VAL A 294 8.46 -22.34 12.42
CA VAL A 294 8.63 -22.55 13.87
C VAL A 294 9.87 -21.83 14.42
N PRO A 295 9.78 -20.99 15.48
CA PRO A 295 10.95 -20.34 16.08
C PRO A 295 11.62 -21.11 17.23
N TRP A 296 12.93 -20.95 17.19
CA TRP A 296 14.06 -21.50 17.94
C TRP A 296 14.23 -20.97 19.38
N ALA A 297 13.20 -21.04 20.24
CA ALA A 297 13.27 -20.49 21.61
C ALA A 297 12.82 -21.45 22.73
N ALA A 298 13.07 -22.74 22.54
CA ALA A 298 13.15 -23.70 23.64
C ALA A 298 14.62 -23.88 24.04
N GLU A 299 15.27 -22.84 24.58
CA GLU A 299 16.43 -23.03 25.45
C GLU A 299 16.81 -21.74 26.18
N ARG A 300 16.69 -21.78 27.51
CA ARG A 300 17.24 -20.85 28.53
C ARG A 300 16.40 -19.64 28.98
N VAL A 301 15.29 -19.99 29.63
CA VAL A 301 14.70 -19.44 30.87
C VAL A 301 15.31 -18.14 31.43
N GLY A 302 14.49 -17.10 31.59
CA GLY A 302 14.87 -15.91 32.37
C GLY A 302 13.90 -14.73 32.50
N PHE A 303 12.72 -14.74 31.87
CA PHE A 303 11.64 -13.77 32.17
C PHE A 303 10.33 -14.54 32.23
N ARG A 304 9.57 -14.39 33.33
CA ARG A 304 8.29 -15.07 33.52
C ARG A 304 7.36 -14.69 32.36
N SER A 305 6.98 -15.73 31.63
CA SER A 305 6.50 -15.77 30.26
C SER A 305 5.18 -15.02 30.02
N ALA A 306 5.17 -14.16 28.99
CA ALA A 306 4.00 -13.97 28.15
C ALA A 306 3.52 -15.36 27.69
N GLN A 307 2.37 -15.77 28.20
CA GLN A 307 1.76 -17.03 27.85
C GLN A 307 1.22 -16.91 26.43
N GLY A 308 1.86 -17.59 25.47
CA GLY A 308 1.35 -17.67 24.10
C GLY A 308 -0.02 -18.34 23.99
N ASP A 309 -0.55 -18.40 22.77
CA ASP A 309 -1.76 -19.16 22.42
C ASP A 309 -1.83 -20.54 23.10
N GLY A 310 -2.97 -20.86 23.70
CA GLY A 310 -3.22 -22.14 24.38
C GLY A 310 -4.70 -22.53 24.37
N PRO A 311 -5.06 -23.70 24.91
CA PRO A 311 -6.46 -24.11 24.98
C PRO A 311 -7.31 -23.06 25.72
N GLY A 312 -8.29 -22.47 25.04
CA GLY A 312 -9.19 -21.45 25.60
C GLY A 312 -8.60 -20.05 25.76
N ARG A 313 -7.38 -19.78 25.27
CA ARG A 313 -6.76 -18.45 25.33
C ARG A 313 -5.89 -18.17 24.10
N THR A 314 -5.86 -16.91 23.67
CA THR A 314 -4.95 -16.48 22.60
C THR A 314 -4.21 -15.22 23.01
N ASP A 315 -2.92 -15.16 22.69
CA ASP A 315 -2.08 -13.95 22.81
C ASP A 315 -2.01 -13.17 21.49
N GLY A 316 -2.79 -13.61 20.51
CA GLY A 316 -2.89 -13.04 19.17
C GLY A 316 -1.75 -13.44 18.26
N SER A 317 -0.75 -14.23 18.66
CA SER A 317 0.48 -14.50 17.87
C SER A 317 0.31 -15.13 16.49
N ARG A 318 -0.91 -15.55 16.15
CA ARG A 318 -1.25 -16.05 14.82
C ARG A 318 -2.15 -15.04 14.14
N GLN A 319 -1.80 -14.72 12.89
CA GLN A 319 -2.68 -13.95 12.02
C GLN A 319 -3.92 -14.80 11.68
N ALA A 320 -5.10 -14.25 11.98
CA ALA A 320 -6.36 -14.84 11.56
C ALA A 320 -6.59 -14.62 10.05
N PRO A 321 -7.30 -15.51 9.35
CA PRO A 321 -7.78 -15.23 7.99
C PRO A 321 -8.65 -13.96 7.93
N ALA A 322 -8.71 -13.33 6.75
CA ALA A 322 -9.58 -12.19 6.51
C ALA A 322 -11.03 -12.52 6.89
N ALA A 323 -11.66 -11.63 7.64
CA ALA A 323 -12.99 -11.87 8.19
C ALA A 323 -14.07 -11.50 7.16
N GLY A 324 -14.82 -12.48 6.65
CA GLY A 324 -15.96 -12.24 5.75
C GLY A 324 -17.15 -11.59 6.46
N PRO A 325 -17.86 -10.63 5.82
CA PRO A 325 -18.93 -9.84 6.45
C PRO A 325 -20.05 -10.74 7.01
N ASN A 326 -20.61 -10.36 8.16
CA ASN A 326 -21.77 -11.08 8.68
C ASN A 326 -23.01 -10.79 7.82
N ALA A 327 -23.69 -11.83 7.36
CA ALA A 327 -24.89 -11.70 6.53
C ALA A 327 -26.09 -11.13 7.29
N GLN A 328 -26.08 -11.18 8.62
CA GLN A 328 -27.18 -10.77 9.48
C GLN A 328 -26.64 -10.04 10.72
N ARG A 329 -27.48 -9.17 11.27
CA ARG A 329 -27.23 -8.53 12.56
C ARG A 329 -26.91 -9.57 13.63
N PRO A 330 -25.97 -9.30 14.54
CA PRO A 330 -25.67 -10.23 15.61
C PRO A 330 -26.90 -10.37 16.53
N THR A 331 -27.23 -11.61 16.87
CA THR A 331 -28.34 -11.95 17.78
C THR A 331 -27.79 -12.58 19.05
N GLY A 332 -28.54 -12.50 20.16
CA GLY A 332 -28.10 -12.99 21.46
C GLY A 332 -27.40 -11.93 22.31
N ARG A 333 -26.79 -12.35 23.43
CA ARG A 333 -26.18 -11.42 24.40
C ARG A 333 -24.83 -10.92 23.90
N ALA A 334 -24.66 -9.60 23.81
CA ALA A 334 -23.37 -8.98 23.54
C ALA A 334 -22.34 -9.34 24.62
N SER A 335 -21.12 -9.61 24.20
CA SER A 335 -20.00 -9.96 25.08
C SER A 335 -18.68 -9.47 24.50
N VAL A 336 -17.84 -8.93 25.38
CA VAL A 336 -16.45 -8.58 25.06
C VAL A 336 -15.58 -9.70 25.66
N PRO A 337 -15.14 -10.68 24.87
CA PRO A 337 -14.37 -11.80 25.37
C PRO A 337 -12.95 -11.38 25.74
N ASP A 338 -12.32 -12.19 26.59
CA ASP A 338 -10.90 -12.07 26.95
C ASP A 338 -10.02 -12.65 25.83
N VAL A 339 -10.04 -11.97 24.68
CA VAL A 339 -9.15 -12.18 23.54
C VAL A 339 -8.44 -10.87 23.22
N PRO A 340 -7.31 -10.93 22.49
CA PRO A 340 -6.58 -9.73 22.10
C PRO A 340 -7.47 -8.78 21.31
N LYS A 341 -7.22 -7.48 21.51
CA LYS A 341 -7.99 -6.37 20.93
C LYS A 341 -7.07 -5.52 20.07
N PRO A 342 -7.62 -4.70 19.16
CA PRO A 342 -6.81 -3.68 18.49
C PRO A 342 -6.18 -2.70 19.48
N ASP A 343 -5.17 -1.98 19.03
CA ASP A 343 -4.50 -0.90 19.75
C ASP A 343 -4.38 0.28 18.79
N LEU A 344 -5.37 1.20 18.84
CA LEU A 344 -5.46 2.32 17.93
C LEU A 344 -4.57 3.45 18.42
N ARG A 345 -3.61 3.83 17.59
CA ARG A 345 -2.68 4.90 17.88
C ARG A 345 -2.81 5.97 16.81
N SER A 346 -2.79 7.22 17.24
CA SER A 346 -2.74 8.34 16.31
C SER A 346 -1.31 8.65 15.90
N LEU A 347 -1.11 9.07 14.65
CA LEU A 347 0.15 9.67 14.19
C LEU A 347 0.07 11.21 14.26
N PRO A 348 1.20 11.92 14.39
CA PRO A 348 1.18 13.37 14.23
C PRO A 348 0.68 13.78 12.85
N ALA A 349 -0.10 14.86 12.78
CA ALA A 349 -0.58 15.41 11.51
C ALA A 349 0.58 15.89 10.60
N TYR A 350 0.37 15.86 9.29
CA TYR A 350 1.33 16.29 8.26
C TYR A 350 0.59 16.85 7.04
N GLY A 351 1.29 17.33 6.02
CA GLY A 351 0.68 17.97 4.86
C GLY A 351 -0.09 19.22 5.26
N ILE A 352 0.43 19.98 6.24
CA ILE A 352 -0.31 21.08 6.84
C ILE A 352 -0.15 22.33 5.99
N THR A 353 -1.27 22.81 5.49
CA THR A 353 -1.34 23.97 4.62
C THR A 353 -2.45 24.92 5.07
N ILE A 354 -2.36 26.17 4.62
CA ILE A 354 -3.48 27.11 4.71
C ILE A 354 -4.04 27.25 3.30
N GLY A 355 -5.35 27.08 3.17
CA GLY A 355 -6.09 27.28 1.94
C GLY A 355 -7.42 27.99 2.19
N GLU A 356 -8.05 28.42 1.10
CA GLU A 356 -9.46 28.79 1.10
C GLU A 356 -10.26 27.49 1.31
N GLY A 357 -11.17 27.45 2.27
CA GLY A 357 -11.94 26.23 2.58
C GLY A 357 -12.84 25.82 1.43
N ASP A 358 -13.35 24.59 1.48
CA ASP A 358 -14.30 24.09 0.47
C ASP A 358 -15.49 25.04 0.31
N ALA A 359 -15.65 25.54 -0.92
CA ALA A 359 -16.77 26.31 -1.44
C ALA A 359 -17.08 27.67 -0.75
N GLY A 360 -16.54 28.75 -1.31
CA GLY A 360 -17.28 30.01 -1.48
C GLY A 360 -17.19 31.05 -0.36
N ALA A 361 -16.25 30.92 0.58
CA ALA A 361 -15.97 31.95 1.58
C ALA A 361 -14.55 32.53 1.41
N PRO A 362 -14.34 33.47 0.45
CA PRO A 362 -13.02 34.05 0.18
C PRO A 362 -12.42 34.82 1.38
N ASP A 363 -13.22 35.10 2.41
CA ASP A 363 -12.81 35.83 3.62
C ASP A 363 -12.42 34.91 4.79
N ARG A 364 -12.29 33.58 4.59
CA ARG A 364 -11.96 32.62 5.64
C ARG A 364 -10.68 31.84 5.35
N ASP A 365 -9.87 31.67 6.40
CA ASP A 365 -8.65 30.88 6.36
C ASP A 365 -8.86 29.53 7.04
N TYR A 366 -8.57 28.45 6.32
CA TYR A 366 -8.67 27.09 6.85
C TYR A 366 -7.28 26.45 6.94
N LEU A 367 -7.00 25.87 8.11
CA LEU A 367 -5.80 25.06 8.32
C LEU A 367 -6.12 23.61 7.97
N ALA A 368 -5.72 23.16 6.78
CA ALA A 368 -5.91 21.79 6.31
C ALA A 368 -4.72 20.91 6.72
N PHE A 369 -4.95 19.61 6.90
CA PHE A 369 -3.91 18.66 7.36
C PHE A 369 -4.30 17.21 7.07
N SER A 370 -3.31 16.36 6.81
CA SER A 370 -3.48 14.91 6.84
C SER A 370 -3.46 14.38 8.28
N ALA A 371 -4.30 13.39 8.58
CA ALA A 371 -4.34 12.70 9.88
C ALA A 371 -4.43 11.19 9.68
N ASN A 372 -3.82 10.43 10.59
CA ASN A 372 -3.79 8.97 10.53
C ASN A 372 -4.05 8.35 11.91
N VAL A 373 -4.89 7.32 11.94
CA VAL A 373 -5.03 6.38 13.06
C VAL A 373 -4.65 5.00 12.56
N TRP A 374 -3.80 4.29 13.30
CA TRP A 374 -3.32 2.97 12.91
C TRP A 374 -3.48 1.94 14.01
N ASN A 375 -3.59 0.68 13.62
CA ASN A 375 -3.74 -0.42 14.55
C ASN A 375 -2.39 -1.09 14.83
N ALA A 376 -1.83 -0.85 16.02
CA ALA A 376 -0.59 -1.46 16.48
C ALA A 376 -0.72 -2.95 16.87
N GLY A 377 -1.93 -3.48 16.80
CA GLY A 377 -2.27 -4.86 17.13
C GLY A 377 -2.39 -5.12 18.62
N PRO A 378 -2.44 -6.40 19.04
CA PRO A 378 -2.11 -7.58 18.25
C PRO A 378 -3.29 -8.15 17.43
N ALA A 379 -4.48 -7.55 17.46
CA ALA A 379 -5.66 -8.01 16.69
C ALA A 379 -6.20 -6.95 15.74
N GLN A 380 -6.80 -7.37 14.63
CA GLN A 380 -7.52 -6.49 13.70
C GLN A 380 -8.72 -5.82 14.39
N LEU A 381 -9.07 -4.61 13.96
CA LEU A 381 -10.35 -3.99 14.26
C LEU A 381 -11.35 -4.39 13.17
N VAL A 382 -12.49 -4.98 13.56
CA VAL A 382 -13.57 -5.36 12.64
C VAL A 382 -14.88 -4.76 13.13
N VAL A 383 -15.52 -3.95 12.29
CA VAL A 383 -16.81 -3.32 12.58
C VAL A 383 -17.79 -3.61 11.46
N ASP A 384 -18.98 -4.13 11.78
CA ASP A 384 -20.08 -4.19 10.81
C ASP A 384 -21.14 -3.13 11.14
N GLY A 385 -21.58 -2.42 10.10
CA GLY A 385 -22.80 -1.63 10.11
C GLY A 385 -23.96 -2.41 9.55
N PHE A 386 -25.14 -2.28 10.17
CA PHE A 386 -26.40 -2.77 9.60
C PHE A 386 -27.43 -1.65 9.55
N ARG A 387 -27.95 -1.36 8.35
CA ARG A 387 -29.03 -0.38 8.14
C ARG A 387 -30.38 -0.99 8.46
N LYS A 388 -31.26 -0.27 9.16
CA LYS A 388 -32.67 -0.68 9.29
C LYS A 388 -33.45 -0.12 8.10
N PRO A 389 -34.49 -0.81 7.59
CA PRO A 389 -35.32 -0.25 6.52
C PRO A 389 -35.84 1.15 6.88
N GLY A 390 -35.57 2.14 6.02
CA GLY A 390 -35.99 3.53 6.21
C GLY A 390 -35.11 4.38 7.15
N ASN A 391 -34.05 3.82 7.75
CA ASN A 391 -33.14 4.59 8.60
C ASN A 391 -31.99 5.19 7.81
N GLU A 392 -31.62 6.43 8.14
CA GLU A 392 -30.46 7.11 7.56
C GLU A 392 -29.14 6.49 8.05
N LEU A 393 -29.06 6.13 9.34
CA LEU A 393 -27.88 5.54 9.98
C LEU A 393 -27.89 4.00 9.98
N MET A 394 -26.70 3.40 10.00
CA MET A 394 -26.50 2.00 10.38
C MET A 394 -26.21 1.87 11.87
N ASP A 395 -26.69 0.79 12.50
CA ASP A 395 -26.21 0.39 13.82
C ASP A 395 -24.87 -0.36 13.66
N ALA A 396 -23.85 0.02 14.42
CA ALA A 396 -22.50 -0.54 14.29
C ALA A 396 -22.13 -1.50 15.44
N TYR A 397 -21.42 -2.57 15.11
CA TYR A 397 -20.98 -3.62 16.04
C TYR A 397 -19.52 -3.96 15.82
N GLN A 398 -18.73 -3.95 16.89
CA GLN A 398 -17.36 -4.47 16.87
C GLN A 398 -17.37 -5.98 17.11
N TYR A 399 -16.58 -6.71 16.34
CA TYR A 399 -16.45 -8.17 16.43
C TYR A 399 -15.08 -8.58 16.96
N PHE A 400 -15.07 -9.67 17.72
CA PHE A 400 -13.86 -10.23 18.33
C PHE A 400 -13.60 -11.64 17.84
N TYR A 401 -12.34 -11.93 17.50
CA TYR A 401 -11.91 -13.19 16.91
C TYR A 401 -10.85 -13.85 17.79
N ASP A 402 -10.85 -15.18 17.83
CA ASP A 402 -9.74 -15.94 18.39
C ASP A 402 -8.61 -16.14 17.35
N ALA A 403 -7.48 -16.73 17.77
CA ALA A 403 -6.34 -16.98 16.88
C ALA A 403 -6.60 -17.98 15.75
N SER A 404 -7.73 -18.70 15.75
CA SER A 404 -8.15 -19.51 14.60
C SER A 404 -8.95 -18.71 13.58
N GLY A 405 -9.22 -17.44 13.86
CA GLY A 405 -10.11 -16.58 13.07
C GLY A 405 -11.57 -16.85 13.32
N LYS A 406 -11.93 -17.58 14.40
CA LYS A 406 -13.33 -17.79 14.75
C LYS A 406 -13.85 -16.58 15.53
N GLN A 407 -14.98 -16.04 15.10
CA GLN A 407 -15.69 -15.01 15.86
C GLN A 407 -16.18 -15.59 17.21
N VAL A 408 -15.78 -14.95 18.31
CA VAL A 408 -16.06 -15.40 19.68
C VAL A 408 -16.85 -14.39 20.51
N GLY A 409 -17.08 -13.19 19.99
CA GLY A 409 -17.92 -12.19 20.65
C GLY A 409 -18.19 -10.99 19.76
N TYR A 410 -19.05 -10.11 20.25
CA TYR A 410 -19.36 -8.83 19.62
C TYR A 410 -19.88 -7.84 20.66
N THR A 411 -19.76 -6.55 20.38
CA THR A 411 -20.37 -5.49 21.19
C THR A 411 -20.92 -4.36 20.32
N PRO A 412 -22.10 -3.78 20.64
CA PRO A 412 -22.55 -2.55 19.99
C PRO A 412 -21.52 -1.43 20.22
N THR A 413 -21.16 -0.71 19.16
CA THR A 413 -20.03 0.24 19.21
C THR A 413 -20.34 1.60 18.60
N GLY A 414 -21.57 1.85 18.14
CA GLY A 414 -21.99 3.17 17.67
C GLY A 414 -22.87 3.06 16.44
N THR A 415 -22.67 3.97 15.49
CA THR A 415 -23.40 4.05 14.23
C THR A 415 -22.46 4.19 13.04
N MET A 416 -23.00 4.03 11.82
CA MET A 416 -22.34 4.52 10.60
C MET A 416 -23.28 5.48 9.87
N GLU A 417 -22.72 6.50 9.26
CA GLU A 417 -23.43 7.50 8.46
C GLU A 417 -22.95 7.51 7.00
N TRP A 418 -23.84 7.87 6.08
CA TRP A 418 -23.50 8.03 4.67
C TRP A 418 -23.03 9.47 4.43
N ASP A 419 -21.88 9.64 3.79
CA ASP A 419 -21.41 10.96 3.37
C ASP A 419 -21.67 11.18 1.87
N PRO A 420 -22.59 12.09 1.48
CA PRO A 420 -22.95 12.31 0.08
C PRO A 420 -21.99 13.29 -0.63
N ARG A 421 -20.94 13.79 0.02
CA ARG A 421 -20.03 14.77 -0.58
C ARG A 421 -19.18 14.11 -1.67
N PRO A 422 -18.97 14.75 -2.83
CA PRO A 422 -18.10 14.19 -3.89
C PRO A 422 -16.73 13.81 -3.34
N GLY A 423 -16.27 12.59 -3.64
CA GLY A 423 -15.03 12.01 -3.09
C GLY A 423 -15.17 11.33 -1.72
N HIS A 424 -16.35 11.44 -1.08
CA HIS A 424 -16.69 10.82 0.20
C HIS A 424 -17.92 9.92 0.14
N GLU A 425 -18.39 9.56 -1.06
CA GLU A 425 -19.58 8.75 -1.32
C GLU A 425 -19.44 7.29 -0.85
N HIS A 426 -19.31 7.11 0.47
CA HIS A 426 -19.16 5.85 1.19
C HIS A 426 -19.66 6.00 2.65
N TRP A 427 -19.80 4.88 3.35
CA TRP A 427 -20.20 4.88 4.77
C TRP A 427 -19.03 5.21 5.69
N HIS A 428 -19.33 5.89 6.80
CA HIS A 428 -18.37 6.30 7.81
C HIS A 428 -18.80 5.81 9.19
N PHE A 429 -17.91 5.12 9.90
CA PHE A 429 -18.07 4.86 11.33
C PHE A 429 -17.98 6.15 12.15
N THR A 430 -19.05 6.44 12.90
CA THR A 430 -19.13 7.62 13.77
C THR A 430 -18.24 7.43 15.00
N ASP A 431 -17.59 8.50 15.47
CA ASP A 431 -16.71 8.51 16.65
C ASP A 431 -15.42 7.67 16.50
N PHE A 432 -14.91 7.43 15.28
CA PHE A 432 -13.61 6.77 15.10
C PHE A 432 -12.44 7.64 15.59
N ALA A 433 -12.45 8.92 15.20
CA ALA A 433 -11.41 9.87 15.53
C ALA A 433 -12.01 11.26 15.80
N SER A 434 -11.26 12.10 16.50
CA SER A 434 -11.59 13.51 16.66
C SER A 434 -10.35 14.36 16.48
N TYR A 435 -10.49 15.45 15.71
CA TYR A 435 -9.42 16.40 15.50
C TYR A 435 -9.71 17.71 16.21
N ARG A 436 -8.72 18.18 16.97
CA ARG A 436 -8.84 19.39 17.80
C ARG A 436 -7.64 20.27 17.59
N LEU A 437 -7.86 21.58 17.52
CA LEU A 437 -6.81 22.56 17.60
C LEU A 437 -6.72 23.05 19.04
N LEU A 438 -5.57 22.84 19.68
CA LEU A 438 -5.31 23.21 21.06
C LEU A 438 -4.41 24.45 21.10
N LYS A 439 -4.63 25.32 22.08
CA LYS A 439 -3.71 26.44 22.40
C LYS A 439 -2.42 25.91 23.04
N ALA A 440 -1.47 26.82 23.28
CA ALA A 440 -0.20 26.49 23.95
C ALA A 440 -0.37 25.86 25.35
N ASP A 441 -1.45 26.19 26.07
CA ASP A 441 -1.81 25.61 27.37
C ASP A 441 -2.57 24.27 27.25
N ARG A 442 -2.66 23.72 26.04
CA ARG A 442 -3.39 22.49 25.68
C ARG A 442 -4.91 22.56 25.88
N LYS A 443 -5.49 23.75 26.07
CA LYS A 443 -6.94 23.91 26.04
C LYS A 443 -7.44 23.92 24.60
N GLU A 444 -8.53 23.22 24.37
CA GLU A 444 -9.21 23.17 23.08
C GLU A 444 -9.68 24.57 22.67
N THR A 445 -9.49 24.91 21.39
CA THR A 445 -9.95 26.18 20.82
C THR A 445 -10.85 26.01 19.61
N VAL A 446 -10.66 24.95 18.83
CA VAL A 446 -11.46 24.61 17.66
C VAL A 446 -11.53 23.09 17.59
N ARG A 447 -12.71 22.55 17.31
CA ARG A 447 -12.92 21.14 16.95
C ARG A 447 -13.22 21.09 15.45
N SER A 448 -12.62 20.15 14.74
CA SER A 448 -12.98 19.90 13.34
C SER A 448 -14.39 19.32 13.28
N GLY A 449 -15.15 19.64 12.23
CA GLY A 449 -16.48 19.05 12.00
C GLY A 449 -16.45 17.59 11.53
N LYS A 450 -15.25 17.01 11.36
CA LYS A 450 -15.09 15.62 10.94
C LYS A 450 -15.09 14.68 12.16
N GLU A 451 -16.17 13.93 12.29
CA GLU A 451 -16.41 13.02 13.42
C GLU A 451 -16.74 11.58 12.98
N ALA A 452 -16.88 11.33 11.68
CA ALA A 452 -17.12 10.01 11.11
C ALA A 452 -16.10 9.68 10.01
N PHE A 453 -15.67 8.41 9.95
CA PHE A 453 -14.58 7.91 9.11
C PHE A 453 -14.85 6.48 8.63
N CYS A 454 -14.61 6.21 7.35
CA CYS A 454 -14.45 4.86 6.77
C CYS A 454 -13.15 4.20 7.25
N LEU A 455 -13.20 3.02 7.87
CA LEU A 455 -11.98 2.28 8.25
C LEU A 455 -11.41 1.49 7.08
N ALA A 456 -10.31 1.99 6.50
CA ALA A 456 -9.59 1.31 5.41
C ALA A 456 -8.07 1.20 5.67
N ASN A 457 -7.44 0.22 5.04
CA ASN A 457 -6.01 -0.05 5.17
C ASN A 457 -5.19 0.80 4.18
N THR A 458 -5.29 2.13 4.28
CA THR A 458 -4.71 3.06 3.30
C THR A 458 -3.18 3.15 3.38
N ASP A 459 -2.61 2.94 4.57
CA ASP A 459 -1.19 3.15 4.83
C ASP A 459 -0.55 1.97 5.58
N ALA A 460 0.64 1.58 5.14
CA ALA A 460 1.52 0.71 5.91
C ALA A 460 2.30 1.53 6.96
N VAL A 461 1.90 1.45 8.22
CA VAL A 461 2.52 2.23 9.32
C VAL A 461 3.62 1.44 10.02
N ASP A 462 3.35 0.21 10.43
CA ASP A 462 4.39 -0.68 10.97
C ASP A 462 4.13 -2.14 10.64
N TYR A 463 4.64 -2.61 9.51
CA TYR A 463 4.54 -4.01 9.12
C TYR A 463 5.58 -4.92 9.80
N THR A 464 6.34 -4.40 10.75
CA THR A 464 7.29 -5.19 11.54
C THR A 464 6.76 -5.60 12.91
N VAL A 465 5.60 -5.08 13.32
CA VAL A 465 4.91 -5.54 14.52
C VAL A 465 4.42 -6.98 14.36
N LYS A 466 4.20 -7.63 15.50
CA LYS A 466 3.69 -8.99 15.56
C LYS A 466 2.29 -9.03 14.93
N ASN A 467 2.05 -10.01 14.06
CA ASN A 467 0.80 -10.25 13.33
C ASN A 467 0.41 -9.21 12.29
N ALA A 468 1.32 -8.31 11.91
CA ALA A 468 1.02 -7.36 10.85
C ALA A 468 0.60 -8.08 9.57
N ASN A 469 -0.50 -7.64 8.95
CA ASN A 469 -0.93 -8.15 7.67
C ASN A 469 -0.19 -7.39 6.56
N TRP A 470 0.68 -8.07 5.81
CA TRP A 470 1.41 -7.45 4.70
C TRP A 470 0.59 -7.32 3.41
N HIS A 471 -0.58 -7.96 3.40
CA HIS A 471 -1.55 -7.95 2.31
C HIS A 471 -2.95 -7.72 2.89
N PRO A 472 -3.20 -6.53 3.47
CA PRO A 472 -4.53 -6.20 3.91
C PRO A 472 -5.50 -6.17 2.73
N ASP A 473 -6.71 -6.67 2.94
CA ASP A 473 -7.84 -6.40 2.06
C ASP A 473 -8.37 -4.98 2.34
N ASN A 474 -9.34 -4.49 1.57
CA ASN A 474 -10.00 -3.19 1.82
C ASN A 474 -9.02 -2.01 1.91
N THR A 475 -8.05 -1.95 0.99
CA THR A 475 -7.02 -0.90 0.92
C THR A 475 -7.46 0.38 0.21
N ASP A 476 -8.71 0.40 -0.30
CA ASP A 476 -9.27 1.51 -1.05
C ASP A 476 -10.62 1.95 -0.45
N LEU A 477 -10.76 3.25 -0.20
CA LEU A 477 -11.93 3.85 0.43
C LEU A 477 -13.22 3.64 -0.38
N SER A 478 -13.10 3.57 -1.72
CA SER A 478 -14.27 3.41 -2.60
C SER A 478 -14.88 2.00 -2.57
N THR A 479 -14.10 1.01 -2.17
CA THR A 479 -14.53 -0.40 -2.11
C THR A 479 -14.69 -0.91 -0.67
N ALA A 480 -13.96 -0.34 0.28
CA ALA A 480 -13.95 -0.78 1.68
C ALA A 480 -15.26 -0.47 2.42
N CYS A 481 -15.92 0.66 2.10
CA CYS A 481 -16.96 1.22 2.96
C CYS A 481 -18.35 1.31 2.30
N GLY A 482 -18.58 0.48 1.28
CA GLY A 482 -19.89 0.32 0.64
C GLY A 482 -20.37 1.53 -0.16
N GLN A 483 -21.62 1.46 -0.62
CA GLN A 483 -22.29 2.47 -1.45
C GLN A 483 -23.59 2.92 -0.77
N GLU A 484 -24.26 3.95 -1.30
CA GLU A 484 -25.42 4.57 -0.65
C GLU A 484 -26.54 3.56 -0.35
N ASN A 485 -26.73 2.61 -1.27
CA ASN A 485 -27.75 1.56 -1.18
C ASN A 485 -27.31 0.35 -0.35
N SER A 486 -26.12 0.36 0.26
CA SER A 486 -25.67 -0.72 1.14
C SER A 486 -26.59 -0.85 2.35
N ILE A 487 -27.06 -2.07 2.59
CA ILE A 487 -27.86 -2.44 3.78
C ILE A 487 -27.00 -2.96 4.93
N SER A 488 -25.75 -3.32 4.61
CA SER A 488 -24.70 -3.68 5.57
C SER A 488 -23.33 -3.38 4.98
N VAL A 489 -22.39 -2.99 5.84
CA VAL A 489 -20.99 -2.72 5.48
C VAL A 489 -20.10 -3.36 6.54
N ARG A 490 -18.93 -3.87 6.13
CA ARG A 490 -17.86 -4.28 7.03
C ARG A 490 -16.66 -3.38 6.78
N GLU A 491 -16.18 -2.72 7.82
CA GLU A 491 -14.96 -1.94 7.80
C GLU A 491 -13.90 -2.63 8.68
N VAL A 492 -12.66 -2.70 8.21
CA VAL A 492 -11.57 -3.45 8.85
C VAL A 492 -10.29 -2.64 8.83
N LEU A 493 -9.68 -2.47 10.00
CA LEU A 493 -8.32 -1.92 10.13
C LEU A 493 -7.37 -3.01 10.65
N ASP A 494 -6.54 -3.49 9.74
CA ASP A 494 -5.60 -4.60 9.94
C ASP A 494 -4.40 -4.18 10.81
N VAL A 495 -3.77 -5.17 11.42
CA VAL A 495 -2.59 -4.94 12.27
C VAL A 495 -1.44 -4.40 11.41
N GLY A 496 -0.81 -3.32 11.89
CA GLY A 496 0.27 -2.61 11.20
C GLY A 496 -0.19 -1.59 10.16
N SER A 497 -1.47 -1.61 9.80
CA SER A 497 -2.09 -0.70 8.84
C SER A 497 -2.66 0.54 9.54
N GLY A 498 -2.68 1.65 8.82
CA GLY A 498 -3.31 2.89 9.22
C GLY A 498 -4.32 3.37 8.19
N ASP A 499 -5.23 4.20 8.68
CA ASP A 499 -6.28 4.87 7.93
C ASP A 499 -5.96 6.37 7.91
N THR A 500 -5.54 6.86 6.74
CA THR A 500 -5.17 8.24 6.50
C THR A 500 -6.27 8.99 5.78
N TYR A 501 -6.65 10.12 6.35
CA TYR A 501 -7.44 11.13 5.67
C TYR A 501 -6.55 12.31 5.28
N THR A 502 -6.45 12.56 3.97
CA THR A 502 -5.61 13.62 3.41
C THR A 502 -6.27 14.99 3.49
N GLN A 503 -5.46 16.04 3.40
CA GLN A 503 -5.87 17.43 3.57
C GLN A 503 -6.88 17.94 2.53
N ASP A 504 -6.97 17.28 1.37
CA ASP A 504 -7.85 17.67 0.26
C ASP A 504 -9.31 17.19 0.48
N LEU A 505 -9.56 16.51 1.60
CA LEU A 505 -10.84 15.91 1.92
C LEU A 505 -11.76 16.88 2.69
N PRO A 506 -13.03 17.04 2.25
CA PRO A 506 -14.01 17.87 2.94
C PRO A 506 -14.10 17.69 4.46
N GLY A 507 -13.99 18.83 5.17
CA GLY A 507 -14.05 18.89 6.64
C GLY A 507 -12.73 18.57 7.35
N GLN A 508 -11.67 18.20 6.62
CA GLN A 508 -10.33 17.94 7.14
C GLN A 508 -9.54 19.26 7.42
N SER A 509 -10.16 20.19 8.12
CA SER A 509 -9.55 21.49 8.41
C SER A 509 -10.09 22.15 9.69
N PHE A 510 -9.41 23.20 10.15
CA PHE A 510 -9.88 24.11 11.19
C PHE A 510 -10.09 25.50 10.63
N ASP A 511 -11.23 26.15 10.92
CA ASP A 511 -11.40 27.59 10.68
C ASP A 511 -10.48 28.35 11.65
N ILE A 512 -9.44 28.99 11.10
CA ILE A 512 -8.43 29.72 11.87
C ILE A 512 -8.55 31.25 11.70
N THR A 513 -9.58 31.72 11.02
CA THR A 513 -9.76 33.12 10.59
C THR A 513 -9.66 34.10 11.76
N GLY A 514 -10.36 33.80 12.85
CA GLY A 514 -10.42 34.64 14.06
C GLY A 514 -9.39 34.30 15.13
N LEU A 515 -8.50 33.34 14.90
CA LEU A 515 -7.57 32.88 15.92
C LEU A 515 -6.37 33.84 16.07
N PRO A 516 -5.95 34.18 17.31
CA PRO A 516 -4.73 34.94 17.54
C PRO A 516 -3.50 34.32 16.90
N ASN A 517 -2.48 35.13 16.65
CA ASN A 517 -1.15 34.62 16.30
C ASN A 517 -0.53 33.90 17.50
N GLY A 518 0.12 32.77 17.28
CA GLY A 518 0.73 32.03 18.37
C GLY A 518 1.02 30.57 18.07
N THR A 519 1.44 29.85 19.12
CA THR A 519 1.67 28.41 19.06
C THR A 519 0.37 27.66 19.35
N TYR A 520 0.10 26.68 18.50
CA TYR A 520 -1.02 25.75 18.62
C TYR A 520 -0.54 24.31 18.42
N TYR A 521 -1.40 23.36 18.79
CA TYR A 521 -1.19 21.94 18.57
C TYR A 521 -2.41 21.33 17.88
N ILE A 522 -2.22 20.71 16.73
CA ILE A 522 -3.21 19.83 16.13
C ILE A 522 -3.17 18.52 16.93
N GLN A 523 -4.29 18.14 17.52
CA GLN A 523 -4.47 16.87 18.18
C GLN A 523 -5.26 15.94 17.28
N VAL A 524 -4.68 14.77 17.03
CA VAL A 524 -5.37 13.60 16.47
C VAL A 524 -5.66 12.67 17.64
N LEU A 525 -6.92 12.33 17.85
CA LEU A 525 -7.38 11.47 18.94
C LEU A 525 -8.22 10.33 18.38
N ALA A 526 -7.76 9.09 18.53
CA ALA A 526 -8.50 7.89 18.18
C ALA A 526 -9.49 7.50 19.29
N ASN A 527 -10.64 6.90 18.91
CA ASN A 527 -11.68 6.40 19.80
C ASN A 527 -12.04 7.37 20.96
N PRO A 528 -12.37 8.65 20.66
CA PRO A 528 -12.56 9.70 21.66
C PRO A 528 -13.60 9.35 22.74
N GLU A 529 -14.64 8.60 22.37
CA GLU A 529 -15.75 8.22 23.25
C GLU A 529 -15.56 6.83 23.90
N ASN A 530 -14.41 6.17 23.69
CA ASN A 530 -14.08 4.83 24.20
C ASN A 530 -15.14 3.75 23.85
N ARG A 531 -15.80 3.90 22.70
CA ARG A 531 -16.82 2.95 22.22
C ARG A 531 -16.18 1.68 21.68
N LEU A 532 -15.08 1.81 20.94
CA LEU A 532 -14.27 0.69 20.48
C LEU A 532 -13.52 0.08 21.66
N LYS A 533 -13.42 -1.24 21.68
CA LYS A 533 -12.67 -2.00 22.69
C LYS A 533 -11.27 -2.25 22.19
N GLU A 534 -10.32 -1.75 22.96
CA GLU A 534 -8.91 -1.72 22.64
C GLU A 534 -8.09 -2.35 23.77
N THR A 535 -6.82 -2.64 23.48
CA THR A 535 -5.86 -3.14 24.45
C THR A 535 -5.34 -2.02 25.36
N ASP A 536 -5.20 -0.80 24.84
CA ASP A 536 -4.72 0.38 25.55
C ASP A 536 -5.50 1.60 25.03
N LEU A 537 -6.01 2.44 25.94
CA LEU A 537 -6.69 3.70 25.61
C LEU A 537 -5.82 4.93 25.91
N GLY A 538 -4.66 4.72 26.55
CA GLY A 538 -3.76 5.76 27.01
C GLY A 538 -2.81 6.28 25.92
N ASN A 539 -2.80 5.66 24.74
CA ASN A 539 -1.88 5.95 23.65
C ASN A 539 -2.58 6.46 22.37
N ASN A 540 -3.89 6.72 22.44
CA ASN A 540 -4.74 7.10 21.31
C ASN A 540 -4.49 8.52 20.77
N SER A 541 -3.69 9.35 21.45
CA SER A 541 -3.53 10.77 21.11
C SER A 541 -2.14 11.13 20.60
N ALA A 542 -2.08 11.85 19.48
CA ALA A 542 -0.87 12.46 18.94
C ALA A 542 -1.04 13.98 18.79
N LEU A 543 0.06 14.71 19.00
CA LEU A 543 0.10 16.17 18.89
C LEU A 543 1.11 16.62 17.84
N ARG A 544 0.69 17.57 17.00
CA ARG A 544 1.54 18.24 16.01
C ARG A 544 1.56 19.73 16.26
N LYS A 545 2.73 20.28 16.58
CA LYS A 545 2.93 21.71 16.81
C LYS A 545 2.81 22.50 15.50
N VAL A 546 2.08 23.60 15.52
CA VAL A 546 2.02 24.60 14.45
C VAL A 546 2.15 26.02 15.04
N VAL A 547 2.63 26.96 14.24
CA VAL A 547 2.71 28.38 14.63
C VAL A 547 1.92 29.20 13.63
N LEU A 548 0.81 29.77 14.09
CA LEU A 548 -0.07 30.61 13.27
C LEU A 548 0.39 32.07 13.33
N GLY A 549 0.40 32.70 12.17
CA GLY A 549 0.77 34.10 11.94
C GLY A 549 -0.14 34.76 10.91
N GLY A 550 0.24 35.98 10.49
CA GLY A 550 -0.51 36.73 9.49
C GLY A 550 -1.72 37.47 10.06
N LYS A 551 -2.63 37.86 9.16
CA LYS A 551 -3.89 38.57 9.46
C LYS A 551 -5.07 37.74 8.92
N PRO A 552 -6.31 37.95 9.38
CA PRO A 552 -7.48 37.33 8.76
C PRO A 552 -7.52 37.60 7.24
N GLY A 553 -7.85 36.58 6.45
CA GLY A 553 -7.80 36.56 4.98
C GLY A 553 -6.40 36.41 4.38
N ALA A 554 -5.36 36.31 5.22
CA ALA A 554 -3.96 36.19 4.82
C ALA A 554 -3.15 35.49 5.93
N ARG A 555 -3.67 34.38 6.45
CA ARG A 555 -3.02 33.64 7.53
C ARG A 555 -1.80 32.89 7.02
N THR A 556 -0.81 32.70 7.89
CA THR A 556 0.40 31.92 7.60
C THR A 556 0.59 30.84 8.65
N VAL A 557 1.09 29.67 8.25
CA VAL A 557 1.48 28.59 9.17
C VAL A 557 2.97 28.30 9.04
N LYS A 558 3.63 28.11 10.17
CA LYS A 558 4.94 27.45 10.24
C LYS A 558 4.79 26.12 10.96
N VAL A 559 5.37 25.07 10.40
CA VAL A 559 5.30 23.72 10.94
C VAL A 559 6.72 23.28 11.33
N PRO A 560 7.08 23.32 12.63
CA PRO A 560 8.38 22.81 13.08
C PRO A 560 8.52 21.31 12.81
N LYS A 561 9.75 20.77 12.74
CA LYS A 561 9.96 19.31 12.67
C LYS A 561 9.36 18.60 13.87
N HIS A 562 8.87 17.37 13.66
CA HIS A 562 8.51 16.47 14.76
C HIS A 562 9.71 15.54 15.01
N ASP A 563 10.53 15.87 16.00
CA ASP A 563 11.82 15.24 16.20
C ASP A 563 12.67 15.24 14.90
N LEU A 564 13.05 14.08 14.36
CA LEU A 564 13.80 13.98 13.10
C LEU A 564 12.91 14.05 11.84
N VAL A 565 11.59 14.04 11.98
CA VAL A 565 10.65 14.02 10.86
C VAL A 565 10.35 15.44 10.40
N ASP A 566 10.73 15.73 9.16
CA ASP A 566 10.43 16.98 8.47
C ASP A 566 9.30 16.75 7.46
N ALA A 567 8.07 16.89 7.95
CA ALA A 567 6.84 16.74 7.17
C ALA A 567 5.94 17.93 7.51
N PRO A 568 6.05 19.06 6.78
CA PRO A 568 5.21 20.22 7.01
C PRO A 568 3.74 19.85 6.82
#